data_AF-A0A2E2SRY3-F1
#
_entry.id   AF-A0A2E2SRY3-F1
#
_cell.length_a   1.000
_cell.length_b   1.000
_cell.length_c   1.000
_cell.angle_alpha   90.00
_cell.angle_beta   90.00
_cell.angle_gamma   90.00
#
_symmetry.space_group_name_H-M   'P 1'
#
loop_
_entity.id
_entity.type
_entity.pdbx_description
1 polymer ?
#
loop_
_entity_poly.entity_id
_entity_poly.type
_entity_poly.pdbx_seq_one_letter_code
_entity_poly.pdbx_strand_id
1 'polypeptide(L)'
;MPIQKILAKKTASLTDLRDPKKIIDTLGDGRVAILDRNKVVAYLTHPAEEQNRDYSYLPEGAAVAILKKRKPAIQGVLDYLQDK
;
A
#
# COMPACT_ATOMS: atom_id res chain seq x y z
N MET A 1 6.47 -20.95 8.25
CA MET A 1 5.58 -19.78 8.14
C MET A 1 6.12 -18.89 7.02
N PRO A 2 5.28 -18.38 6.10
CA PRO A 2 5.77 -17.49 5.05
C PRO A 2 6.36 -16.22 5.69
N ILE A 3 7.58 -15.85 5.28
CA ILE A 3 8.24 -14.63 5.74
C ILE A 3 7.48 -13.44 5.16
N GLN A 4 6.81 -12.66 6.01
CA GLN A 4 6.10 -11.47 5.58
C GLN A 4 7.12 -10.38 5.21
N LYS A 5 7.10 -9.91 3.96
CA LYS A 5 7.96 -8.81 3.50
C LYS A 5 7.46 -7.48 4.09
N ILE A 6 8.20 -6.93 5.05
CA ILE A 6 7.88 -5.65 5.69
C ILE A 6 8.36 -4.52 4.79
N LEU A 7 7.46 -3.61 4.44
CA LEU A 7 7.72 -2.48 3.55
C LEU A 7 8.09 -1.19 4.33
N ALA A 8 8.68 -1.33 5.51
CA ALA A 8 9.06 -0.22 6.38
C ALA A 8 10.41 -0.53 7.05
N LYS A 9 11.22 0.50 7.31
CA LYS A 9 12.51 0.38 8.01
C LYS A 9 12.35 0.29 9.53
N LYS A 10 11.24 0.80 10.06
CA LYS A 10 10.93 0.85 11.48
C LYS A 10 9.65 0.05 11.76
N THR A 11 9.55 -0.50 12.98
CA THR A 11 8.38 -1.28 13.42
C THR A 11 7.92 -0.80 14.79
N ALA A 12 6.61 -0.90 15.04
CA ALA A 12 5.97 -0.62 16.33
C ALA A 12 4.93 -1.71 16.63
N SER A 13 4.65 -1.97 17.90
CA SER A 13 3.58 -2.88 18.31
C SER A 13 2.22 -2.19 18.18
N LEU A 14 1.15 -2.96 17.94
CA LEU A 14 -0.23 -2.47 18.02
C LEU A 14 -0.52 -1.83 19.38
N THR A 15 0.09 -2.33 20.45
CA THR A 15 -0.07 -1.76 21.80
C THR A 15 0.56 -0.38 21.96
N ASP A 16 1.58 -0.04 21.14
CA ASP A 16 2.18 1.29 21.16
C ASP A 16 1.20 2.37 20.66
N LEU A 17 0.12 2.01 19.95
CA LEU A 17 -0.91 2.96 19.51
C LEU A 17 -1.67 3.60 20.68
N ARG A 18 -1.54 3.04 21.90
CA ARG A 18 -2.04 3.67 23.11
C ARG A 18 -1.34 5.00 23.41
N ASP A 19 -0.11 5.18 22.94
CA ASP A 19 0.62 6.44 22.94
C ASP A 19 1.04 6.80 21.50
N PRO A 20 0.13 7.41 20.72
CA PRO A 20 0.38 7.68 19.31
C PRO A 20 1.57 8.62 19.09
N LYS A 21 1.91 9.47 20.07
CA LYS A 21 3.04 10.39 19.98
C LYS A 21 4.35 9.63 19.82
N LYS A 22 4.55 8.56 20.59
CA LYS A 22 5.73 7.68 20.49
C LYS A 22 5.91 7.10 19.09
N ILE A 23 4.82 6.72 18.42
CA ILE A 23 4.87 6.18 17.06
C ILE A 23 5.20 7.27 16.05
N ILE A 24 4.64 8.47 16.23
CA ILE A 24 4.92 9.64 15.37
C ILE A 24 6.40 10.07 15.51
N ASP A 25 6.94 10.12 16.72
CA ASP A 25 8.36 10.40 16.94
C ASP A 25 9.25 9.32 16.31
N THR A 26 8.78 8.06 16.33
CA THR A 26 9.45 6.95 15.64
C THR A 26 9.36 7.08 14.13
N LEU A 27 8.29 7.67 13.58
CA LEU A 27 8.07 7.87 12.15
C LEU A 27 9.22 8.67 11.52
N GLY A 28 9.60 9.80 12.13
CA GLY A 28 10.48 10.78 11.50
C GLY A 28 9.99 11.09 10.08
N ASP A 29 10.90 11.16 9.10
CA ASP A 29 10.54 11.38 7.69
C ASP A 29 10.16 10.11 6.92
N GLY A 30 10.02 8.95 7.58
CA GLY A 30 9.95 7.65 6.91
C GLY A 30 8.63 6.89 7.06
N ARG A 31 8.74 5.56 7.14
CA ARG A 31 7.62 4.62 7.26
C ARG A 31 7.79 3.70 8.45
N VAL A 32 6.70 3.44 9.19
CA VAL A 32 6.64 2.54 10.34
C VAL A 32 5.60 1.44 10.07
N ALA A 33 5.98 0.18 10.23
CA ALA A 33 5.04 -0.94 10.21
C ALA A 33 4.48 -1.19 11.62
N ILE A 34 3.17 -1.31 11.74
CA ILE A 34 2.49 -1.67 12.99
C ILE A 34 2.27 -3.18 12.97
N LEU A 35 2.74 -3.85 14.03
CA LEU A 35 2.71 -5.29 14.18
C LEU A 35 1.72 -5.70 15.28
N ASP A 36 0.89 -6.70 15.00
CA ASP A 36 0.13 -7.45 16.01
C ASP A 36 0.55 -8.91 15.97
N ARG A 37 1.04 -9.44 17.10
CA ARG A 37 1.56 -10.82 17.22
C ARG A 37 2.50 -11.19 16.06
N ASN A 38 3.49 -10.34 15.80
CA ASN A 38 4.48 -10.48 14.72
C ASN A 38 3.92 -10.47 13.28
N LYS A 39 2.67 -10.03 13.08
CA LYS A 39 2.07 -9.82 11.77
C LYS A 39 1.87 -8.34 11.52
N VAL A 40 2.26 -7.85 10.35
CA VAL A 40 1.97 -6.48 9.92
C VAL A 40 0.47 -6.33 9.75
N VAL A 41 -0.11 -5.39 10.49
CA VAL A 41 -1.54 -5.03 10.44
C VAL A 41 -1.78 -3.66 9.80
N ALA A 42 -0.81 -2.75 9.87
CA ALA A 42 -0.91 -1.43 9.27
C ALA A 42 0.47 -0.82 8.98
N TYR A 43 0.48 0.26 8.18
CA TYR A 43 1.64 1.11 7.96
C TYR A 43 1.28 2.56 8.26
N LEU A 44 2.16 3.26 8.96
CA LEU A 44 2.14 4.71 9.09
C LEU A 44 3.24 5.28 8.20
N THR A 45 2.90 6.28 7.40
CA THR A 45 3.82 6.89 6.42
C THR A 45 3.89 8.39 6.68
N HIS A 46 5.09 8.95 6.74
CA HIS A 46 5.26 10.39 6.85
C HIS A 46 4.78 11.07 5.56
N PRO A 47 4.11 12.24 5.62
CA PRO A 47 3.64 12.94 4.43
C PRO A 47 4.73 13.23 3.39
N ALA A 48 5.98 13.44 3.83
CA ALA A 48 7.11 13.69 2.93
C ALA A 48 7.40 12.50 1.97
N GLU A 49 7.15 11.27 2.40
CA GLU A 49 7.32 10.07 1.56
C GLU A 49 6.23 9.95 0.49
N GLU A 50 5.08 10.59 0.69
CA GLU A 50 4.01 10.62 -0.30
C GLU A 50 4.29 11.63 -1.42
N GLN A 51 5.09 12.66 -1.14
CA GLN A 51 5.49 13.69 -2.11
C GLN A 51 6.56 13.23 -3.10
N ASN A 52 7.34 12.20 -2.77
CA ASN A 52 8.38 11.62 -3.63
C ASN A 52 7.85 10.55 -4.60
N ARG A 53 6.68 10.79 -5.18
CA ARG A 53 6.19 9.96 -6.29
C ARG A 53 6.46 10.68 -7.60
N ASP A 54 7.46 10.19 -8.32
CA ASP A 54 7.70 10.57 -9.71
C ASP A 54 6.54 10.05 -10.57
N TYR A 55 5.57 10.92 -10.85
CA TYR A 55 4.55 10.65 -11.84
C TYR A 55 5.11 11.01 -13.21
N SER A 56 5.11 10.06 -14.13
CA SER A 56 5.39 10.31 -15.53
C SER A 56 4.10 10.27 -16.34
N TYR A 57 4.02 11.14 -17.35
CA TYR A 57 2.94 11.06 -18.33
C TYR A 57 3.08 9.77 -19.12
N LEU A 58 1.99 9.02 -19.19
CA LEU A 58 1.91 7.89 -20.11
C LEU A 58 1.67 8.40 -21.54
N PRO A 59 2.28 7.75 -22.54
CA PRO A 59 1.96 8.02 -23.94
C PRO A 59 0.46 7.87 -24.21
N GLU A 60 -0.04 8.63 -25.19
CA GLU A 60 -1.43 8.53 -25.62
C GLU A 60 -1.76 7.07 -26.01
N GLY A 61 -2.91 6.57 -25.53
CA GLY A 61 -3.35 5.19 -25.77
C GLY A 61 -2.68 4.11 -24.91
N ALA A 62 -1.63 4.41 -24.15
CA ALA A 62 -0.96 3.41 -23.29
C ALA A 62 -1.90 2.85 -22.20
N ALA A 63 -2.73 3.72 -21.60
CA ALA A 63 -3.75 3.30 -20.64
C ALA A 63 -4.75 2.31 -21.27
N VAL A 64 -5.23 2.60 -22.48
CA VAL A 64 -6.17 1.75 -23.23
C VAL A 64 -5.52 0.40 -23.58
N ALA A 65 -4.25 0.38 -23.95
CA ALA A 65 -3.52 -0.84 -24.25
C ALA A 65 -3.40 -1.75 -23.01
N ILE A 66 -3.09 -1.17 -21.84
CA ILE A 66 -3.04 -1.90 -20.57
C ILE A 66 -4.41 -2.50 -20.23
N LEU A 67 -5.47 -1.72 -20.39
CA LEU A 67 -6.84 -2.17 -20.14
C LEU A 67 -7.25 -3.30 -21.10
N LYS A 68 -6.96 -3.17 -22.40
CA LYS A 68 -7.21 -4.23 -23.40
C LYS A 68 -6.45 -5.51 -23.07
N LYS A 69 -5.19 -5.40 -22.62
CA LYS A 69 -4.38 -6.54 -22.20
C LYS A 69 -4.95 -7.24 -20.97
N ARG A 70 -5.50 -6.48 -20.01
CA ARG A 70 -6.13 -7.05 -18.80
C ARG A 70 -7.54 -7.56 -19.02
N LYS A 71 -8.27 -7.05 -20.02
CA LYS A 71 -9.68 -7.39 -20.30
C LYS A 71 -9.96 -8.90 -20.26
N PRO A 72 -9.18 -9.78 -20.93
CA PRO A 72 -9.45 -11.22 -20.90
C PRO A 72 -9.38 -11.83 -19.50
N ALA A 73 -8.47 -11.34 -18.65
CA ALA A 73 -8.28 -11.86 -17.29
C ALA A 73 -9.39 -11.42 -16.32
N ILE A 74 -10.08 -10.33 -16.61
CA ILE A 74 -11.15 -9.78 -15.76
C ILE A 74 -12.55 -10.02 -16.34
N GLN A 75 -12.65 -10.68 -17.51
CA GLN A 75 -13.91 -10.80 -18.25
C GLN A 75 -15.02 -11.46 -17.41
N GLY A 76 -14.73 -12.52 -16.65
CA GLY A 76 -15.76 -13.17 -15.82
C GLY A 76 -16.31 -12.28 -14.69
N VAL A 77 -15.52 -11.32 -14.19
CA VAL A 77 -16.02 -10.31 -13.23
C VAL A 77 -16.88 -9.28 -13.96
N LEU A 78 -16.50 -8.88 -15.17
CA LEU A 78 -17.29 -7.96 -15.98
C LEU A 78 -18.64 -8.56 -16.36
N ASP A 79 -18.67 -9.84 -16.73
CA ASP A 79 -19.90 -10.55 -17.08
C ASP A 79 -20.86 -10.60 -15.87
N TYR A 80 -20.33 -10.94 -14.68
CA TYR A 80 -21.11 -10.91 -13.43
C TYR A 80 -21.68 -9.53 -13.10
N LEU A 81 -20.93 -8.46 -13.37
CA LEU A 81 -21.35 -7.08 -13.12
C LEU A 81 -22.35 -6.57 -14.16
N GLN A 82 -22.39 -7.13 -15.37
CA GLN A 82 -23.38 -6.77 -16.39
C GLN A 82 -24.75 -7.39 -16.12
N ASP A 83 -24.78 -8.55 -15.45
CA ASP A 83 -26.03 -9.26 -15.07
C ASP A 83 -26.70 -8.69 -13.81
N LYS A 84 -26.11 -7.68 -13.17
CA LYS A 84 -26.67 -6.97 -12.00
C LYS A 84 -27.08 -5.54 -12.33
#